data_AF-A0A1B9DF80-F1
#
_entry.id   AF-A0A1B9DF80-F1
#
_cell.length_a   1.000
_cell.length_b   1.000
_cell.length_c   1.000
_cell.angle_alpha   90.00
_cell.angle_beta   90.00
_cell.angle_gamma   90.00
#
_symmetry.space_group_name_H-M   'P 1'
#
loop_
_entity.id
_entity.type
_entity.pdbx_description
1 polymer ?
#
loop_
_entity_poly.entity_id
_entity_poly.type
_entity_poly.pdbx_seq_one_letter_code
_entity_poly.pdbx_strand_id
1 'polypeptide(L)'
;MRQEDRAVAVLPFGDRRPPRALIGLPVHTADPDTAIGPYRRLVVVGDDADLAAVLTRLLRADRLDVEVAYVPRRRTRATRAYRLPAGRRAARRARRGTARRVTLVRDETGSVVVGRAGWLPAQGPLLRGEAVVDDTTLFDGDAPGVDIEPTPAVPGLRARVPAGWRRWVAGRAVQLGSTGVIVVRDGVPAPRPARRSTFYRNVEGWLAVR
;
A
#
# COMPACT_ATOMS: atom_id res chain seq x y z
N MET A 1 20.65 -3.98 27.52
CA MET A 1 19.72 -4.34 26.43
C MET A 1 18.84 -5.48 26.92
N ARG A 2 17.53 -5.24 27.09
CA ARG A 2 16.60 -6.30 27.57
C ARG A 2 16.03 -7.04 26.36
N GLN A 3 15.61 -8.29 26.56
CA GLN A 3 15.00 -9.14 25.52
C GLN A 3 13.82 -8.48 24.79
N GLU A 4 13.14 -7.53 25.43
CA GLU A 4 12.06 -6.72 24.86
C GLU A 4 12.52 -5.78 23.73
N ASP A 5 13.80 -5.37 23.70
CA ASP A 5 14.37 -4.48 22.68
C ASP A 5 14.57 -5.19 21.32
N ARG A 6 14.44 -6.52 21.27
CA ARG A 6 14.44 -7.32 20.02
C ARG A 6 13.06 -7.42 19.35
N ALA A 7 12.00 -6.88 19.95
CA ALA A 7 10.65 -7.02 19.40
C ALA A 7 10.33 -6.01 18.29
N VAL A 8 10.90 -4.81 18.33
CA VAL A 8 10.47 -3.68 17.50
C VAL A 8 11.66 -2.97 16.86
N ALA A 9 11.61 -2.73 15.55
CA ALA A 9 12.56 -1.88 14.85
C ALA A 9 11.88 -0.71 14.15
N VAL A 10 12.62 0.38 13.94
CA VAL A 10 12.16 1.60 13.27
C VAL A 10 12.86 1.73 11.93
N LEU A 11 12.07 1.94 10.89
CA LEU A 11 12.49 2.16 9.51
C LEU A 11 12.14 3.60 9.12
N PRO A 12 13.04 4.57 9.34
CA PRO A 12 12.88 5.93 8.82
C PRO A 12 13.25 5.98 7.34
N PHE A 13 12.39 6.60 6.55
CA PHE A 13 12.61 6.78 5.12
C PHE A 13 12.86 8.25 4.76
N GLY A 14 13.81 8.48 3.86
CA GLY A 14 14.34 9.82 3.54
C GLY A 14 15.06 10.45 4.74
N ASP A 15 15.11 11.78 4.79
CA ASP A 15 15.79 12.53 5.88
C ASP A 15 14.96 12.59 7.19
N ARG A 16 13.99 11.69 7.36
CA ARG A 16 13.02 11.76 8.45
C ARG A 16 13.61 11.18 9.74
N ARG A 17 13.58 11.97 10.80
CA ARG A 17 14.00 11.50 12.14
C ARG A 17 12.87 10.75 12.86
N PRO A 18 13.18 9.67 13.61
CA PRO A 18 12.21 9.01 14.47
C PRO A 18 11.57 10.00 15.45
N PRO A 19 10.23 10.03 15.59
CA PRO A 19 9.57 10.83 16.61
C PRO A 19 10.04 10.47 18.03
N ARG A 20 9.95 11.42 18.97
CA ARG A 20 10.37 11.20 20.38
C ARG A 20 9.82 9.91 21.00
N ALA A 21 8.59 9.53 20.66
CA ALA A 21 7.97 8.32 21.16
C ALA A 21 8.68 7.03 20.69
N LEU A 22 9.57 7.08 19.70
CA LEU A 22 10.33 5.95 19.15
C LEU A 22 11.82 5.97 19.52
N ILE A 23 12.28 6.93 20.33
CA ILE A 23 13.68 7.02 20.77
C ILE A 23 14.11 5.77 21.55
N GLY A 24 15.32 5.28 21.31
CA GLY A 24 15.89 4.11 21.98
C GLY A 24 15.51 2.76 21.35
N LEU A 25 14.70 2.76 20.28
CA LEU A 25 14.50 1.56 19.46
C LEU A 25 15.63 1.41 18.43
N PRO A 26 15.97 0.18 18.01
CA PRO A 26 16.84 -0.07 16.86
C PRO A 26 16.31 0.65 15.62
N VAL A 27 17.19 1.39 14.94
CA VAL A 27 16.86 2.17 13.73
C VAL A 27 17.66 1.60 12.56
N HIS A 28 16.98 1.23 11.48
CA HIS A 28 17.61 0.74 10.25
C HIS A 28 17.30 1.69 9.10
N THR A 29 18.33 2.40 8.61
CA THR A 29 18.22 3.46 7.59
C THR A 29 18.64 3.00 6.19
N ALA A 30 19.51 1.99 6.09
CA ALA A 30 20.17 1.65 4.84
C ALA A 30 19.41 0.60 4.02
N ASP A 31 18.84 -0.41 4.69
CA ASP A 31 18.15 -1.49 4.00
C ASP A 31 17.04 -2.09 4.89
N PRO A 32 15.77 -1.95 4.50
CA PRO A 32 14.66 -2.62 5.19
C PRO A 32 14.84 -4.14 5.30
N ASP A 33 15.54 -4.79 4.35
CA ASP A 33 15.73 -6.25 4.35
C ASP A 33 16.58 -6.70 5.55
N THR A 34 17.49 -5.86 6.05
CA THR A 34 18.26 -6.15 7.28
C THR A 34 17.38 -6.19 8.54
N ALA A 35 16.20 -5.56 8.51
CA ALA A 35 15.23 -5.60 9.59
C ALA A 35 14.19 -6.73 9.41
N ILE A 36 14.08 -7.30 8.19
CA ILE A 36 13.16 -8.42 7.91
C ILE A 36 13.85 -9.70 8.38
N GLY A 37 13.37 -10.27 9.48
CA GLY A 37 13.96 -11.47 10.07
C GLY A 37 13.96 -11.45 11.60
N PRO A 38 14.78 -10.57 12.22
CA PRO A 38 14.98 -10.60 13.67
C PRO A 38 13.88 -9.92 14.49
N TYR A 39 13.02 -9.10 13.88
CA TYR A 39 12.00 -8.31 14.58
C TYR A 39 10.58 -8.84 14.34
N ARG A 40 9.76 -8.84 15.40
CA ARG A 40 8.33 -9.17 15.32
C ARG A 40 7.48 -7.99 14.85
N ARG A 41 7.99 -6.76 15.01
CA ARG A 41 7.31 -5.53 14.64
C ARG A 41 8.24 -4.54 13.94
N LEU A 42 7.77 -3.96 12.84
CA LEU A 42 8.45 -2.91 12.10
C LEU A 42 7.63 -1.61 12.16
N VAL A 43 8.29 -0.50 12.44
CA VAL A 43 7.69 0.83 12.49
C VAL A 43 8.18 1.65 11.30
N VAL A 44 7.30 1.83 10.30
CA VAL A 44 7.59 2.62 9.10
C VAL A 44 7.32 4.09 9.36
N VAL A 45 8.38 4.90 9.38
CA VAL A 45 8.29 6.36 9.48
C VAL A 45 8.51 6.95 8.09
N GLY A 46 7.42 7.13 7.35
CA GLY A 46 7.47 7.50 5.93
C GLY A 46 6.11 7.90 5.35
N ASP A 47 6.00 7.89 4.03
CA ASP A 47 4.75 8.08 3.28
C ASP A 47 4.14 6.76 2.79
N ASP A 48 3.13 6.83 1.92
CA ASP A 48 2.39 5.63 1.46
C ASP A 48 3.29 4.71 0.62
N ALA A 49 4.21 5.28 -0.17
CA ALA A 49 5.14 4.51 -0.99
C ALA A 49 6.17 3.77 -0.14
N ASP A 50 6.65 4.40 0.94
CA ASP A 50 7.55 3.77 1.91
C ASP A 50 6.90 2.55 2.58
N LEU A 51 5.64 2.68 3.00
CA LEU A 51 4.87 1.56 3.58
C LEU A 51 4.65 0.44 2.54
N ALA A 52 4.26 0.80 1.32
CA ALA A 52 4.10 -0.16 0.22
C ALA A 52 5.40 -0.92 -0.07
N ALA A 53 6.54 -0.24 -0.04
CA ALA A 53 7.85 -0.84 -0.28
C ALA A 53 8.25 -1.85 0.80
N VAL A 54 7.94 -1.57 2.08
CA VAL A 54 8.16 -2.52 3.18
C VAL A 54 7.24 -3.73 3.07
N LEU A 55 5.94 -3.52 2.81
CA LEU A 55 5.00 -4.62 2.65
C LEU A 55 5.28 -5.48 1.42
N THR A 56 5.78 -4.87 0.33
CA THR A 56 6.23 -5.60 -0.86
C THR A 56 7.37 -6.56 -0.51
N ARG A 57 8.34 -6.12 0.31
CA ARG A 57 9.44 -6.98 0.75
C ARG A 57 8.97 -8.10 1.68
N LEU A 58 8.13 -7.77 2.67
CA LEU A 58 7.54 -8.78 3.56
C LEU A 58 6.73 -9.82 2.78
N LEU A 59 5.94 -9.40 1.79
CA LEU A 59 5.21 -10.31 0.91
C LEU A 59 6.15 -11.24 0.15
N ARG A 60 7.25 -10.72 -0.42
CA ARG A 60 8.23 -11.52 -1.18
C ARG A 60 9.04 -12.47 -0.29
N ALA A 61 9.23 -12.12 0.97
CA ALA A 61 9.92 -12.93 1.96
C ALA A 61 8.99 -13.93 2.69
N ASP A 62 7.69 -13.96 2.36
CA ASP A 62 6.67 -14.75 3.07
C ASP A 62 6.60 -14.43 4.59
N ARG A 63 6.72 -13.14 4.92
CA ARG A 63 6.79 -12.61 6.29
C ARG A 63 5.64 -11.67 6.66
N LEU A 64 4.42 -11.95 6.18
CA LEU A 64 3.21 -11.19 6.55
C LEU A 64 2.73 -11.48 7.99
N ASP A 65 3.44 -12.36 8.71
CA ASP A 65 3.38 -12.55 10.17
C ASP A 65 4.00 -11.39 10.96
N VAL A 66 4.80 -10.54 10.32
CA VAL A 66 5.43 -9.38 10.97
C VAL A 66 4.42 -8.25 11.14
N GLU A 67 4.34 -7.72 12.36
CA GLU A 67 3.48 -6.58 12.67
C GLU A 67 4.06 -5.28 12.08
N VAL A 68 3.24 -4.49 11.39
CA VAL A 68 3.68 -3.23 10.77
C VAL A 68 2.91 -2.06 11.35
N ALA A 69 3.65 -1.13 11.96
CA ALA A 69 3.13 0.14 12.42
C ALA A 69 3.49 1.24 11.42
N TYR A 70 2.49 1.99 10.97
CA TYR A 70 2.69 3.09 10.03
C TYR A 70 2.64 4.44 10.75
N VAL A 71 3.68 5.26 10.58
CA VAL A 71 3.86 6.55 11.27
C VAL A 71 4.12 7.67 10.25
N PRO A 72 3.09 8.09 9.50
CA PRO A 72 3.22 9.24 8.61
C PRO A 72 3.11 10.55 9.36
N ARG A 73 3.70 11.61 8.81
CA ARG A 73 3.65 12.97 9.41
C ARG A 73 2.22 13.55 9.43
N ARG A 74 1.43 13.27 8.40
CA ARG A 74 0.04 13.76 8.20
C ARG A 74 -0.85 12.61 7.72
N ARG A 75 -2.17 12.82 7.67
CA ARG A 75 -3.10 11.83 7.10
C ARG A 75 -2.86 11.65 5.60
N THR A 76 -2.55 10.42 5.20
CA THR A 76 -2.36 9.97 3.82
C THR A 76 -3.57 9.17 3.31
N ARG A 77 -3.51 8.63 2.08
CA ARG A 77 -4.60 7.76 1.60
C ARG A 77 -4.59 6.43 2.34
N ALA A 78 -3.42 5.85 2.59
CA ALA A 78 -3.33 4.61 3.37
C ALA A 78 -3.89 4.77 4.79
N THR A 79 -3.61 5.89 5.47
CA THR A 79 -4.22 6.12 6.80
C THR A 79 -5.73 6.20 6.77
N ARG A 80 -6.34 6.71 5.67
CA ARG A 80 -7.79 6.76 5.53
C ARG A 80 -8.36 5.39 5.21
N ALA A 81 -7.75 4.66 4.27
CA ALA A 81 -8.16 3.31 3.88
C ALA A 81 -8.18 2.35 5.07
N TYR A 82 -7.08 2.31 5.84
CA TYR A 82 -6.93 1.38 6.98
C TYR A 82 -7.35 1.99 8.33
N ARG A 83 -7.90 3.21 8.34
CA ARG A 83 -8.30 3.96 9.55
C ARG A 83 -7.17 4.09 10.59
N LEU A 84 -5.94 4.28 10.11
CA LEU A 84 -4.75 4.41 10.94
C LEU A 84 -4.56 5.86 11.43
N PRO A 85 -3.98 6.06 12.62
CA PRO A 85 -3.58 7.39 13.09
C PRO A 85 -2.44 7.98 12.24
N ALA A 86 -2.18 9.27 12.42
CA ALA A 86 -1.00 9.96 11.89
C ALA A 86 -0.26 10.74 12.99
N GLY A 87 0.96 11.19 12.70
CA GLY A 87 1.78 12.03 13.56
C GLY A 87 2.07 11.42 14.93
N ARG A 88 1.99 12.23 15.99
CA ARG A 88 2.32 11.80 17.37
C ARG A 88 1.43 10.66 17.87
N ARG A 89 0.18 10.59 17.42
CA ARG A 89 -0.72 9.48 17.80
C ARG A 89 -0.27 8.17 17.16
N ALA A 90 0.17 8.21 15.89
CA ALA A 90 0.72 7.04 15.22
C ALA A 90 2.00 6.56 15.91
N ALA A 91 2.92 7.46 16.26
CA ALA A 91 4.15 7.09 16.96
C ALA A 91 3.88 6.42 18.33
N ARG A 92 2.87 6.88 19.08
CA ARG A 92 2.45 6.23 20.34
C ARG A 92 1.84 4.85 20.10
N ARG A 93 0.99 4.71 19.08
CA ARG A 93 0.36 3.43 18.71
C ARG A 93 1.37 2.43 18.13
N ALA A 94 2.42 2.88 17.46
CA ALA A 94 3.45 1.98 16.95
C ALA A 94 4.09 1.12 18.05
N ARG A 95 4.28 1.67 19.26
CA ARG A 95 4.81 0.91 20.39
C ARG A 95 3.78 0.07 21.12
N ARG A 96 2.61 0.64 21.41
CA ARG A 96 1.64 0.07 22.37
C ARG A 96 0.39 -0.50 21.71
N GLY A 97 0.22 -0.25 20.43
CA GLY A 97 -0.93 -0.68 19.65
C GLY A 97 -0.93 -2.19 19.46
N THR A 98 -2.11 -2.69 19.13
CA THR A 98 -2.32 -4.11 18.82
C THR A 98 -2.31 -4.28 17.32
N ALA A 99 -1.67 -5.34 16.84
CA ALA A 99 -1.73 -5.70 15.44
C ALA A 99 -3.06 -6.40 15.14
N ARG A 100 -3.66 -6.07 14.00
CA ARG A 100 -4.84 -6.78 13.49
C ARG A 100 -4.66 -7.01 12.00
N ARG A 101 -4.99 -8.21 11.56
CA ARG A 101 -4.90 -8.58 10.15
C ARG A 101 -5.94 -7.80 9.34
N VAL A 102 -5.49 -7.18 8.26
CA VAL A 102 -6.30 -6.46 7.27
C VAL A 102 -5.89 -6.92 5.88
N THR A 103 -6.77 -6.73 4.90
CA THR A 103 -6.48 -7.06 3.51
C THR A 103 -5.18 -6.41 3.02
N LEU A 104 -4.53 -7.08 2.07
CA LEU A 104 -3.36 -6.59 1.35
C LEU A 104 -3.70 -6.60 -0.14
N VAL A 105 -3.48 -5.49 -0.85
CA VAL A 105 -3.66 -5.42 -2.30
C VAL A 105 -2.30 -5.37 -2.96
N ARG A 106 -2.13 -6.19 -4.00
CA ARG A 106 -0.92 -6.24 -4.81
C ARG A 106 -1.28 -6.23 -6.29
N ASP A 107 -0.30 -5.98 -7.12
CA ASP A 107 -0.43 -6.19 -8.56
C ASP A 107 0.20 -7.52 -9.03
N GLU A 108 0.12 -7.76 -10.33
CA GLU A 108 0.73 -8.91 -11.00
C GLU A 108 2.26 -8.96 -10.86
N THR A 109 2.92 -7.81 -10.66
CA THR A 109 4.38 -7.71 -10.46
C THR A 109 4.81 -8.03 -9.02
N GLY A 110 3.84 -8.27 -8.13
CA GLY A 110 4.09 -8.48 -6.71
C GLY A 110 4.38 -7.20 -5.94
N SER A 111 4.06 -6.04 -6.51
CA SER A 111 4.13 -4.74 -5.84
C SER A 111 2.86 -4.51 -5.01
N VAL A 112 3.01 -4.16 -3.74
CA VAL A 112 1.89 -3.82 -2.85
C VAL A 112 1.40 -2.39 -3.09
N VAL A 113 0.09 -2.16 -2.92
CA VAL A 113 -0.52 -0.83 -2.85
C VAL A 113 -1.28 -0.67 -1.55
N VAL A 114 -1.10 0.47 -0.88
CA VAL A 114 -1.72 0.77 0.43
C VAL A 114 -2.66 1.98 0.41
N GLY A 115 -2.43 2.94 -0.46
CA GLY A 115 -3.19 4.18 -0.54
C GLY A 115 -4.06 4.24 -1.79
N ARG A 116 -3.43 4.30 -2.96
CA ARG A 116 -4.12 4.35 -4.26
C ARG A 116 -3.20 3.90 -5.38
N ALA A 117 -3.73 3.04 -6.25
CA ALA A 117 -3.17 2.82 -7.58
C ALA A 117 -3.97 3.60 -8.63
N GLY A 118 -3.35 3.84 -9.78
CA GLY A 118 -3.99 4.50 -10.90
C GLY A 118 -3.55 3.93 -12.23
N TRP A 119 -4.49 3.87 -13.17
CA TRP A 119 -4.23 3.68 -14.58
C TRP A 119 -4.41 5.03 -15.29
N LEU A 120 -3.31 5.56 -15.81
CA LEU A 120 -3.29 6.82 -16.55
C LEU A 120 -3.03 6.55 -18.03
N PRO A 121 -3.57 7.38 -18.94
CA PRO A 121 -3.24 7.30 -20.37
C PRO A 121 -1.73 7.36 -20.59
N ALA A 122 -1.18 6.47 -21.41
CA ALA A 122 0.24 6.50 -21.76
C ALA A 122 0.56 7.55 -22.83
N GLN A 123 -0.39 7.84 -23.71
CA GLN A 123 -0.29 8.82 -24.78
C GLN A 123 -1.66 9.46 -24.98
N GLY A 124 -1.69 10.77 -25.25
CA GLY A 124 -2.93 11.51 -25.44
C GLY A 124 -3.79 11.64 -24.18
N PRO A 125 -5.03 12.10 -24.32
CA PRO A 125 -5.89 12.44 -23.18
C PRO A 125 -6.67 11.26 -22.59
N LEU A 126 -6.78 10.13 -23.31
CA LEU A 126 -7.64 9.01 -22.95
C LEU A 126 -6.88 7.68 -22.98
N LEU A 127 -7.20 6.82 -22.02
CA LEU A 127 -6.83 5.42 -21.93
C LEU A 127 -7.82 4.62 -22.78
N ARG A 128 -7.34 3.90 -23.79
CA ARG A 128 -8.14 3.00 -24.62
C ARG A 128 -7.95 1.55 -24.21
N GLY A 129 -9.05 0.86 -23.90
CA GLY A 129 -9.03 -0.53 -23.46
C GLY A 129 -10.32 -0.99 -22.81
N GLU A 130 -10.22 -2.06 -22.04
CA GLU A 130 -11.32 -2.63 -21.27
C GLU A 130 -10.84 -2.89 -19.84
N ALA A 131 -11.64 -2.47 -18.87
CA ALA A 131 -11.39 -2.74 -17.46
C ALA A 131 -12.59 -3.38 -16.77
N VAL A 132 -12.32 -4.44 -15.99
CA VAL A 132 -13.33 -5.23 -15.28
C VAL A 132 -12.90 -5.39 -13.82
N VAL A 133 -13.85 -5.21 -12.89
CA VAL A 133 -13.70 -5.52 -11.46
C VAL A 133 -14.49 -6.79 -11.19
N ASP A 134 -13.81 -7.90 -10.90
CA ASP A 134 -14.39 -9.23 -10.85
C ASP A 134 -15.26 -9.55 -12.10
N ASP A 135 -16.58 -9.44 -12.01
CA ASP A 135 -17.56 -9.66 -13.09
C ASP A 135 -18.18 -8.37 -13.65
N THR A 136 -17.80 -7.21 -13.11
CA THR A 136 -18.40 -5.92 -13.41
C THR A 136 -17.49 -5.06 -14.29
N THR A 137 -17.90 -4.77 -15.52
CA THR A 137 -17.18 -3.87 -16.43
C THR A 137 -17.20 -2.42 -15.92
N LEU A 138 -16.02 -1.84 -15.69
CA LEU A 138 -15.86 -0.42 -15.35
C LEU A 138 -16.00 0.47 -16.59
N PHE A 139 -15.34 0.06 -17.69
CA PHE A 139 -15.42 0.67 -19.00
C PHE A 139 -14.93 -0.30 -20.08
N ASP A 140 -15.41 -0.07 -21.30
CA ASP A 140 -14.92 -0.65 -22.54
C ASP A 140 -14.85 0.50 -23.58
N GLY A 141 -13.70 0.67 -24.22
CA GLY A 141 -13.38 1.80 -25.08
C GLY A 141 -12.47 2.83 -24.42
N ASP A 142 -12.85 4.11 -24.47
CA ASP A 142 -12.01 5.21 -24.01
C ASP A 142 -12.41 5.72 -22.62
N ALA A 143 -11.43 5.90 -21.72
CA ALA A 143 -11.63 6.42 -20.37
C ALA A 143 -10.52 7.44 -20.01
N PRO A 144 -10.78 8.44 -19.16
CA PRO A 144 -9.75 9.36 -18.67
C PRO A 144 -8.71 8.70 -17.75
N GLY A 145 -8.96 7.45 -17.33
CA GLY A 145 -8.13 6.67 -16.41
C GLY A 145 -8.97 5.88 -15.43
N VAL A 146 -8.32 5.23 -14.46
CA VAL A 146 -8.97 4.50 -13.36
C VAL A 146 -8.26 4.78 -12.05
N ASP A 147 -9.02 5.12 -11.00
CA ASP A 147 -8.55 5.12 -9.62
C ASP A 147 -8.83 3.75 -8.99
N ILE A 148 -7.86 3.17 -8.27
CA ILE A 148 -7.99 1.89 -7.55
C ILE A 148 -7.56 2.12 -6.10
N GLU A 149 -8.40 1.78 -5.14
CA GLU A 149 -8.10 1.94 -3.70
C GLU A 149 -8.24 0.61 -2.95
N PRO A 150 -7.27 0.25 -2.10
CA PRO A 150 -7.43 -0.84 -1.15
C PRO A 150 -8.56 -0.55 -0.17
N THR A 151 -9.28 -1.60 0.22
CA THR A 151 -10.29 -1.55 1.29
C THR A 151 -9.90 -2.56 2.36
N PRO A 152 -9.97 -2.20 3.67
CA PRO A 152 -9.39 -3.00 4.75
C PRO A 152 -10.13 -4.32 5.03
N ALA A 153 -11.31 -4.49 4.43
CA ALA A 153 -12.17 -5.67 4.54
C ALA A 153 -12.40 -6.26 3.15
N VAL A 154 -12.92 -7.49 3.11
CA VAL A 154 -13.34 -8.11 1.86
C VAL A 154 -14.43 -7.25 1.18
N PRO A 155 -14.41 -7.08 -0.15
CA PRO A 155 -13.68 -7.91 -1.12
C PRO A 155 -12.20 -7.53 -1.32
N GLY A 156 -11.74 -6.37 -0.83
CA GLY A 156 -10.32 -6.04 -0.67
C GLY A 156 -9.84 -4.84 -1.47
N LEU A 157 -10.52 -4.51 -2.57
CA LEU A 157 -10.27 -3.28 -3.32
C LEU A 157 -11.56 -2.69 -3.88
N ARG A 158 -11.46 -1.46 -4.38
CA ARG A 158 -12.48 -0.81 -5.19
C ARG A 158 -11.83 0.00 -6.30
N ALA A 159 -12.53 0.15 -7.41
CA ALA A 159 -12.06 0.92 -8.54
C ALA A 159 -13.16 1.80 -9.14
N ARG A 160 -12.76 2.88 -9.83
CA ARG A 160 -13.69 3.78 -10.54
C ARG A 160 -12.99 4.51 -11.68
N VAL A 161 -13.77 4.95 -12.66
CA VAL A 161 -13.34 5.95 -13.65
C VAL A 161 -13.54 7.36 -13.05
N PRO A 162 -12.53 8.26 -13.07
CA PRO A 162 -12.58 9.56 -12.40
C PRO A 162 -13.48 10.65 -13.05
N ALA A 163 -14.43 10.29 -13.92
CA ALA A 163 -15.36 11.24 -14.55
C ALA A 163 -16.84 10.86 -14.36
N GLY A 164 -17.68 11.87 -14.12
CA GLY A 164 -19.13 11.75 -13.99
C GLY A 164 -19.62 11.20 -12.65
N TRP A 165 -20.84 10.65 -12.65
CA TRP A 165 -21.52 10.06 -11.49
C TRP A 165 -21.15 8.59 -11.21
N ARG A 166 -20.05 8.09 -11.80
CA ARG A 166 -19.68 6.68 -11.68
C ARG A 166 -19.23 6.35 -10.27
N ARG A 167 -19.99 5.45 -9.63
CA ARG A 167 -19.75 4.97 -8.26
C ARG A 167 -18.54 4.05 -8.24
N TRP A 168 -17.91 3.96 -7.07
CA TRP A 168 -16.91 2.92 -6.80
C TRP A 168 -17.53 1.54 -6.99
N VAL A 169 -16.84 0.68 -7.74
CA VAL A 169 -17.14 -0.75 -7.83
C VAL A 169 -16.16 -1.47 -6.92
N ALA A 170 -16.68 -2.25 -5.97
CA ALA A 170 -15.86 -3.05 -5.06
C ALA A 170 -15.68 -4.46 -5.62
N GLY A 171 -14.50 -5.03 -5.43
CA GLY A 171 -14.19 -6.39 -5.88
C GLY A 171 -12.90 -6.93 -5.27
N ARG A 172 -12.60 -8.18 -5.60
CA ARG A 172 -11.35 -8.85 -5.20
C ARG A 172 -10.22 -8.48 -6.13
N ALA A 173 -10.50 -8.38 -7.43
CA ALA A 173 -9.54 -8.05 -8.46
C ALA A 173 -10.09 -7.01 -9.43
N VAL A 174 -9.19 -6.24 -10.03
CA VAL A 174 -9.49 -5.36 -11.16
C VAL A 174 -8.43 -5.58 -12.23
N GLN A 175 -8.87 -5.78 -13.46
CA GLN A 175 -8.04 -6.13 -14.61
C GLN A 175 -8.22 -5.10 -15.71
N LEU A 176 -7.14 -4.82 -16.42
CA LEU A 176 -7.10 -3.95 -17.59
C LEU A 176 -6.42 -4.68 -18.75
N GLY A 177 -7.05 -4.65 -19.92
CA GLY A 177 -6.39 -4.78 -21.21
C GLY A 177 -6.44 -3.42 -21.92
N SER A 178 -5.31 -2.91 -22.39
CA SER A 178 -5.23 -1.60 -23.05
C SER A 178 -4.19 -1.55 -24.16
N THR A 179 -4.28 -0.51 -25.00
CA THR A 179 -3.26 -0.20 -26.00
C THR A 179 -1.98 0.39 -25.37
N GLY A 180 -2.12 1.00 -24.19
CA GLY A 180 -1.01 1.53 -23.39
C GLY A 180 -1.52 2.22 -22.12
N VAL A 181 -0.89 1.93 -20.98
CA VAL A 181 -1.22 2.52 -19.66
C VAL A 181 0.04 2.83 -18.87
N ILE A 182 0.04 3.96 -18.15
CA ILE A 182 0.99 4.21 -17.06
C ILE A 182 0.35 3.76 -15.75
N VAL A 183 0.95 2.76 -15.12
CA VAL A 183 0.52 2.28 -13.80
C VAL A 183 1.18 3.13 -12.74
N VAL A 184 0.40 3.76 -11.86
CA VAL A 184 0.90 4.53 -10.71
C VAL A 184 0.55 3.79 -9.43
N ARG A 185 1.51 3.62 -8.51
CA ARG A 185 1.34 2.93 -7.23
C ARG A 185 1.71 3.88 -6.11
N ASP A 186 0.75 4.28 -5.30
CA ASP A 186 0.98 5.18 -4.16
C ASP A 186 1.74 6.47 -4.53
N GLY A 187 1.51 6.96 -5.74
CA GLY A 187 2.16 8.16 -6.30
C GLY A 187 3.41 7.88 -7.13
N VAL A 188 3.92 6.64 -7.16
CA VAL A 188 5.11 6.25 -7.92
C VAL A 188 4.70 5.65 -9.28
N PRO A 189 5.04 6.28 -10.41
CA PRO A 189 4.78 5.71 -11.72
C PRO A 189 5.68 4.50 -12.00
N ALA A 190 5.14 3.51 -12.71
CA ALA A 190 5.92 2.42 -13.28
C ALA A 190 6.93 2.99 -14.29
N PRO A 191 8.12 2.37 -14.42
CA PRO A 191 9.17 2.88 -15.31
C PRO A 191 8.82 2.77 -16.79
N ARG A 192 7.87 1.90 -17.16
CA ARG A 192 7.45 1.68 -18.55
C ARG A 192 5.94 1.55 -18.66
N PRO A 193 5.34 2.00 -19.77
CA PRO A 193 3.96 1.70 -20.08
C PRO A 193 3.72 0.19 -20.16
N ALA A 194 2.51 -0.23 -19.80
CA ALA A 194 2.05 -1.60 -19.94
C ALA A 194 0.85 -1.67 -20.91
N ARG A 195 0.53 -2.87 -21.39
CA ARG A 195 -0.74 -3.15 -22.12
C ARG A 195 -1.74 -3.93 -21.29
N ARG A 196 -1.30 -4.47 -20.16
CA ARG A 196 -2.13 -5.20 -19.20
C ARG A 196 -1.69 -4.80 -17.82
N SER A 197 -2.64 -4.71 -16.91
CA SER A 197 -2.36 -4.50 -15.49
C SER A 197 -3.48 -5.11 -14.67
N THR A 198 -3.16 -5.66 -13.50
CA THR A 198 -4.14 -6.31 -12.63
C THR A 198 -3.80 -6.06 -11.18
N PHE A 199 -4.74 -5.49 -10.43
CA PHE A 199 -4.63 -5.40 -8.98
C PHE A 199 -5.57 -6.41 -8.34
N TYR A 200 -5.13 -7.07 -7.27
CA TYR A 200 -5.94 -8.04 -6.56
C TYR A 200 -5.61 -8.08 -5.08
N ARG A 201 -6.61 -8.47 -4.29
CA ARG A 201 -6.42 -8.80 -2.88
C ARG A 201 -5.56 -10.06 -2.78
N ASN A 202 -4.41 -9.95 -2.12
CA ASN A 202 -3.59 -11.10 -1.75
C ASN A 202 -4.37 -12.05 -0.83
N VAL A 203 -4.05 -13.34 -0.88
CA VAL A 203 -4.73 -14.36 -0.06
C VAL A 203 -4.53 -14.05 1.43
N GLU A 204 -3.29 -13.81 1.83
CA GLU A 204 -2.97 -13.37 3.19
C GLU A 204 -2.97 -11.84 3.28
N GLY A 205 -3.59 -11.33 4.34
CA GLY A 205 -3.52 -9.93 4.73
C GLY A 205 -2.27 -9.61 5.57
N TRP A 206 -2.00 -8.32 5.78
CA TRP A 206 -0.89 -7.87 6.63
C TRP A 206 -1.37 -7.48 8.03
N LEU A 207 -0.47 -7.53 9.02
CA LEU A 207 -0.74 -7.18 10.41
C LEU A 207 -0.54 -5.69 10.67
N ALA A 208 -1.62 -4.91 10.60
CA ALA A 208 -1.57 -3.47 10.85
C ALA A 208 -1.69 -3.13 12.35
N VAL A 209 -0.71 -2.40 12.89
CA VAL A 209 -0.73 -1.91 14.28
C VAL A 209 -1.60 -0.65 14.40
N ARG A 210 -2.58 -0.68 15.32
CA ARG A 210 -3.53 0.44 15.54
C ARG A 210 -3.80 0.79 17.00
#